data_AF-A0A0R2Q422-F1
#
_entry.id   AF-A0A0R2Q422-F1
#
_cell.length_a   1.000
_cell.length_b   1.000
_cell.length_c   1.000
_cell.angle_alpha   90.00
_cell.angle_beta   90.00
_cell.angle_gamma   90.00
#
_symmetry.space_group_name_H-M   'P 1'
#
loop_
_entity.id
_entity.type
_entity.pdbx_description
1 polymer ?
#
loop_
_entity_poly.entity_id
_entity_poly.type
_entity_poly.pdbx_seq_one_letter_code
_entity_poly.pdbx_strand_id
1 'polypeptide(L)'
;MKKLTVTKSLVGIALAICLIPVQAHAASHAPGPKLPPCGTYKVTKDQIIAGQKFPKGKYQIHAFGIPCSKVLGKKGLFAKFLKLKDNDPLPKPWKYLSEAVGAPKFSSSPRVGFRVQLISSSN
;
A
#
# COMPACT_ATOMS: atom_id res chain seq x y z
N MET A 1 -28.13 -68.53 -16.93
CA MET A 1 -27.61 -69.23 -15.74
C MET A 1 -26.10 -69.24 -15.79
N LYS A 2 -25.39 -68.60 -14.85
CA LYS A 2 -23.98 -68.83 -14.49
C LYS A 2 -23.77 -68.19 -13.11
N LYS A 3 -23.31 -69.01 -12.17
CA LYS A 3 -23.24 -68.75 -10.74
C LYS A 3 -22.03 -67.88 -10.36
N LEU A 4 -22.30 -67.05 -9.36
CA LEU A 4 -21.44 -66.52 -8.29
C LEU A 4 -19.99 -67.04 -8.19
N THR A 5 -19.04 -66.10 -8.09
CA THR A 5 -17.89 -66.26 -7.18
C THR A 5 -17.51 -64.88 -6.64
N VAL A 6 -17.76 -64.66 -5.35
CA VAL A 6 -17.29 -63.50 -4.59
C VAL A 6 -15.95 -63.89 -3.98
N THR A 7 -14.86 -63.28 -4.45
CA THR A 7 -13.56 -63.36 -3.78
C THR A 7 -13.34 -62.08 -2.98
N LYS A 8 -13.38 -62.27 -1.67
CA LYS A 8 -13.20 -61.28 -0.61
C LYS A 8 -11.70 -61.06 -0.43
N SER A 9 -11.13 -60.05 -1.09
CA SER A 9 -9.78 -59.57 -0.79
C SER A 9 -9.89 -58.16 -0.23
N LEU A 10 -9.77 -58.08 1.09
CA LEU A 10 -9.66 -56.85 1.86
C LEU A 10 -8.29 -56.23 1.53
N VAL A 11 -8.21 -55.46 0.44
CA VAL A 11 -7.03 -54.63 0.15
C VAL A 11 -7.10 -53.43 1.09
N GLY A 12 -6.31 -53.49 2.16
CA GLY A 12 -6.07 -52.35 3.03
C GLY A 12 -5.36 -51.25 2.25
N ILE A 13 -6.11 -50.23 1.82
CA ILE A 13 -5.56 -49.01 1.25
C ILE A 13 -5.04 -48.19 2.44
N ALA A 14 -3.74 -48.32 2.72
CA ALA A 14 -3.06 -47.37 3.59
C ALA A 14 -3.07 -46.01 2.87
N LEU A 15 -3.93 -45.11 3.34
CA LEU A 15 -4.01 -43.73 2.89
C LEU A 15 -2.75 -43.00 3.40
N ALA A 16 -1.66 -43.05 2.65
CA ALA A 16 -0.48 -42.23 2.92
C ALA A 16 -0.83 -40.77 2.62
N ILE A 17 -1.26 -40.04 3.65
CA ILE A 17 -1.48 -38.59 3.59
C ILE A 17 -0.10 -37.95 3.42
N CYS A 18 0.30 -37.70 2.16
CA CYS A 18 1.41 -36.81 1.88
C CYS A 18 1.02 -35.42 2.37
N LEU A 19 1.67 -34.96 3.45
CA LEU A 19 1.67 -33.56 3.84
C LEU A 19 2.30 -32.77 2.70
N ILE A 20 1.47 -32.21 1.82
CA ILE A 20 1.90 -31.18 0.88
C ILE A 20 2.11 -29.92 1.73
N PRO A 21 3.33 -29.39 1.90
CA PRO A 21 3.48 -28.11 2.54
C PRO A 21 2.74 -27.08 1.68
N VAL A 22 1.71 -26.46 2.26
CA VAL A 22 1.04 -25.31 1.66
C VAL A 22 2.07 -24.20 1.58
N GLN A 23 2.72 -24.08 0.42
CA GLN A 23 3.64 -22.99 0.12
C GLN A 23 2.81 -21.71 0.03
N ALA A 24 2.69 -21.00 1.16
CA ALA A 24 2.14 -19.66 1.20
C ALA A 24 3.02 -18.79 0.30
N HIS A 25 2.54 -18.51 -0.92
CA HIS A 25 3.13 -17.51 -1.78
C HIS A 25 2.94 -16.18 -1.10
N ALA A 26 3.95 -15.73 -0.34
CA ALA A 26 4.05 -14.36 0.09
C ALA A 26 4.03 -13.51 -1.19
N ALA A 27 2.89 -12.85 -1.46
CA ALA A 27 2.82 -11.84 -2.49
C ALA A 27 3.87 -10.78 -2.14
N SER A 28 5.01 -10.83 -2.84
CA SER A 28 6.09 -9.87 -2.67
C SER A 28 5.52 -8.51 -3.09
N HIS A 29 5.33 -7.64 -2.12
CA HIS A 29 4.91 -6.27 -2.39
C HIS A 29 6.12 -5.50 -2.92
N ALA A 30 6.48 -5.76 -4.17
CA ALA A 30 7.56 -5.06 -4.83
C ALA A 30 7.21 -3.55 -4.91
N PRO A 31 8.16 -2.65 -4.57
CA PRO A 31 7.96 -1.22 -4.78
C PRO A 31 7.67 -0.96 -6.26
N GLY A 32 6.57 -0.27 -6.56
CA GLY A 32 6.25 0.10 -7.95
C GLY A 32 7.32 1.01 -8.58
N PRO A 33 7.32 1.18 -9.91
CA PRO A 33 8.30 1.99 -10.63
C PRO A 33 8.44 3.41 -10.06
N LYS A 34 9.69 3.88 -9.89
CA LYS A 34 9.98 5.20 -9.35
C LYS A 34 9.72 6.27 -10.42
N LEU A 35 8.60 6.97 -10.30
CA LEU A 35 8.24 8.10 -11.17
C LEU A 35 9.18 9.29 -10.95
N PRO A 36 9.36 10.19 -11.93
CA PRO A 36 10.12 11.41 -11.74
C PRO A 36 9.54 12.25 -10.59
N PRO A 37 10.39 12.94 -9.80
CA PRO A 37 9.91 13.79 -8.71
C PRO A 37 9.20 15.04 -9.26
N CYS A 38 8.11 15.44 -8.60
CA CYS A 38 7.44 16.71 -8.84
C CYS A 38 8.18 17.91 -8.25
N GLY A 39 9.00 17.66 -7.21
CA GLY A 39 9.69 18.70 -6.45
C GLY A 39 9.71 18.40 -4.96
N THR A 40 10.12 19.38 -4.16
CA THR A 40 10.21 19.25 -2.70
C THR A 40 9.25 20.19 -1.97
N TYR A 41 8.76 19.77 -0.81
CA TYR A 41 7.91 20.55 0.08
C TYR A 41 8.48 20.56 1.49
N LYS A 42 8.57 21.74 2.12
CA LYS A 42 9.04 21.89 3.50
C LYS A 42 7.85 21.83 4.46
N VAL A 43 7.83 20.81 5.31
CA VAL A 43 6.93 20.69 6.46
C VAL A 43 7.62 21.39 7.63
N THR A 44 7.00 22.41 8.20
CA THR A 44 7.62 23.29 9.20
C THR A 44 7.32 22.89 10.65
N LYS A 45 6.37 21.98 10.84
CA LYS A 45 5.94 21.46 12.14
C LYS A 45 5.47 20.02 11.97
N ASP A 46 5.58 19.22 13.02
CA ASP A 46 5.09 17.85 13.00
C ASP A 46 3.58 17.85 12.77
N GLN A 47 3.13 17.06 11.80
CA GLN A 47 1.72 16.91 11.47
C GLN A 47 1.33 15.44 11.50
N ILE A 48 0.05 15.17 11.72
CA ILE A 48 -0.53 13.84 11.60
C ILE A 48 -1.62 13.92 10.54
N ILE A 49 -1.61 13.01 9.58
CA ILE A 49 -2.61 12.92 8.51
C ILE A 49 -3.14 11.50 8.51
N ALA A 50 -4.45 11.33 8.75
CA ALA A 50 -5.09 10.01 8.80
C ALA A 50 -4.33 9.01 9.72
N GLY A 51 -3.94 9.46 10.92
CA GLY A 51 -3.18 8.67 11.90
C GLY A 51 -1.69 8.48 11.59
N GLN A 52 -1.22 8.86 10.40
CA GLN A 52 0.19 8.76 10.04
C GLN A 52 0.96 10.03 10.42
N LYS A 53 2.08 9.87 11.12
CA LYS A 53 3.00 10.98 11.46
C LYS A 53 3.81 11.44 10.25
N PHE A 54 3.87 12.76 10.09
CA PHE A 54 4.69 13.50 9.13
C PHE A 54 5.55 14.52 9.90
N PRO A 55 6.76 14.13 10.35
CA PRO A 55 7.65 15.04 11.10
C PRO A 55 8.08 16.25 10.26
N LYS A 56 8.50 17.32 10.94
CA LYS A 56 9.09 18.49 10.29
C LYS A 56 10.32 18.09 9.46
N GLY A 57 10.42 18.66 8.25
CA GLY A 57 11.48 18.31 7.32
C GLY A 57 11.17 18.64 5.87
N LYS A 58 12.07 18.26 4.97
CA LYS A 58 11.89 18.35 3.53
C LYS A 58 11.39 17.02 2.99
N TYR A 59 10.33 17.09 2.20
CA TYR A 59 9.70 15.95 1.56
C TYR A 59 9.86 16.04 0.05
N GLN A 60 10.27 14.96 -0.60
CA GLN A 60 10.19 14.79 -2.05
C GLN A 60 8.82 14.23 -2.42
N ILE A 61 8.15 14.87 -3.39
CA ILE A 61 6.81 14.50 -3.83
C ILE A 61 6.90 13.82 -5.19
N HIS A 62 6.24 12.69 -5.35
CA HIS A 62 6.06 12.00 -6.63
C HIS A 62 4.58 11.86 -6.93
N ALA A 63 4.09 12.41 -8.04
CA ALA A 63 2.70 12.29 -8.45
C ALA A 63 2.51 11.26 -9.58
N PHE A 64 1.32 10.67 -9.66
CA PHE A 64 0.91 9.76 -10.73
C PHE A 64 -0.54 10.03 -11.12
N GLY A 65 -0.82 10.09 -12.43
CA GLY A 65 -2.17 10.37 -12.94
C GLY A 65 -2.76 11.73 -12.53
N ILE A 66 -1.95 12.64 -11.98
CA ILE A 66 -2.33 14.00 -11.59
C ILE A 66 -1.13 14.94 -11.83
N PRO A 67 -1.34 16.16 -12.36
CA PRO A 67 -0.23 17.09 -12.60
C PRO A 67 0.41 17.56 -11.29
N CYS A 68 1.73 17.74 -11.31
CA CYS A 68 2.51 18.18 -10.17
C CYS A 68 2.01 19.50 -9.57
N SER A 69 1.50 20.43 -10.39
CA SER A 69 0.94 21.72 -9.96
C SER A 69 -0.27 21.61 -9.03
N LYS A 70 -0.98 20.47 -9.02
CA LYS A 70 -2.11 20.22 -8.12
C LYS A 70 -1.67 19.63 -6.78
N VAL A 71 -0.51 18.99 -6.74
CA VAL A 71 0.00 18.30 -5.54
C VAL A 71 0.98 19.20 -4.77
N LEU A 72 1.88 19.86 -5.50
CA LEU A 72 2.97 20.67 -4.95
C LEU A 72 2.53 22.11 -4.65
N GLY A 73 3.21 22.74 -3.68
CA GLY A 73 3.06 24.16 -3.34
C GLY A 73 2.03 24.44 -2.24
N LYS A 74 1.95 25.71 -1.81
CA LYS A 74 1.13 26.14 -0.65
C LYS A 74 -0.38 25.85 -0.80
N LYS A 75 -0.87 25.81 -2.04
CA LYS A 75 -2.26 25.48 -2.39
C LYS A 75 -2.43 24.04 -2.89
N GLY A 76 -1.35 23.27 -2.94
CA GLY A 76 -1.33 21.88 -3.39
C GLY A 76 -1.99 20.93 -2.39
N LEU A 77 -2.32 19.73 -2.86
CA LEU A 77 -2.99 18.70 -2.05
C LEU A 77 -2.22 18.34 -0.79
N PHE A 78 -0.89 18.19 -0.87
CA PHE A 78 -0.11 17.84 0.32
C PHE A 78 -0.19 18.93 1.40
N ALA A 79 -0.06 20.20 1.00
CA ALA A 79 -0.23 21.33 1.91
C ALA A 79 -1.64 21.42 2.53
N LYS A 80 -2.68 21.01 1.79
CA LYS A 80 -4.05 20.93 2.29
C LYS A 80 -4.21 19.79 3.30
N PHE A 81 -3.66 18.62 3.02
CA PHE A 81 -3.76 17.47 3.92
C PHE A 81 -3.00 17.70 5.23
N LEU A 82 -1.84 18.37 5.16
CA LEU A 82 -1.11 18.81 6.35
C LEU A 82 -1.92 19.77 7.23
N LYS A 83 -3.00 20.39 6.78
CA LYS A 83 -3.83 21.29 7.60
C LYS A 83 -4.98 20.57 8.31
N LEU A 84 -5.21 19.30 7.99
CA LEU A 84 -6.21 18.49 8.66
C LEU A 84 -5.80 18.25 10.11
N LYS A 85 -6.78 18.13 11.01
CA LYS A 85 -6.52 17.69 12.38
C LYS A 85 -6.25 16.19 12.37
N ASP A 86 -5.66 15.70 13.46
CA ASP A 86 -5.52 14.27 13.62
C ASP A 86 -6.90 13.58 13.59
N ASN A 87 -6.96 12.45 12.88
CA ASN A 87 -8.18 11.67 12.59
C ASN A 87 -9.25 12.35 11.71
N ASP A 88 -9.04 13.57 11.22
CA ASP A 88 -9.92 14.13 10.19
C ASP A 88 -9.88 13.26 8.93
N PRO A 89 -11.03 12.93 8.32
CA PRO A 89 -11.03 12.22 7.06
C PRO A 89 -10.39 13.06 5.96
N LEU A 90 -9.63 12.41 5.08
CA LEU A 90 -9.18 13.07 3.86
C LEU A 90 -10.39 13.50 3.01
N PRO A 91 -10.33 14.67 2.32
CA PRO A 91 -11.40 15.10 1.44
C PRO A 91 -11.69 14.04 0.37
N LYS A 92 -12.96 13.68 0.16
CA LYS A 92 -13.34 12.75 -0.92
C LYS A 92 -12.79 13.25 -2.27
N PRO A 93 -12.26 12.35 -3.15
CA PRO A 93 -12.21 10.90 -3.03
C PRO A 93 -10.88 10.37 -2.47
N TRP A 94 -10.11 11.19 -1.75
CA TRP A 94 -8.77 10.85 -1.30
C TRP A 94 -8.75 9.87 -0.14
N LYS A 95 -7.79 8.96 -0.20
CA LYS A 95 -7.48 7.97 0.84
C LYS A 95 -5.98 7.95 1.10
N TYR A 96 -5.61 7.74 2.35
CA TYR A 96 -4.28 7.32 2.74
C TYR A 96 -4.19 5.81 2.59
N LEU A 97 -3.12 5.30 2.00
CA LEU A 97 -2.90 3.86 1.83
C LEU A 97 -1.80 3.42 2.80
N SER A 98 -2.19 2.95 3.98
CA SER A 98 -1.26 2.47 5.03
C SER A 98 -0.40 1.30 4.56
N GLU A 99 -0.98 0.41 3.76
CA GLU A 99 -0.31 -0.80 3.25
C GLU A 99 0.61 -0.52 2.06
N ALA A 100 0.78 0.74 1.66
CA ALA A 100 1.61 1.08 0.52
C ALA A 100 3.10 0.97 0.88
N VAL A 101 3.77 -0.05 0.35
CA VAL A 101 5.24 -0.20 0.48
C VAL A 101 5.98 1.02 -0.09
N GLY A 102 7.02 1.45 0.64
CA GLY A 102 7.86 2.60 0.31
C GLY A 102 7.40 3.89 0.99
N ALA A 103 7.37 4.99 0.25
CA ALA A 103 6.96 6.29 0.79
C ALA A 103 5.44 6.40 1.01
N PRO A 104 4.95 7.06 2.07
CA PRO A 104 3.54 7.34 2.31
C PRO A 104 2.76 7.71 1.04
N LYS A 105 1.62 7.06 0.80
CA LYS A 105 0.83 7.19 -0.44
C LYS A 105 -0.58 7.71 -0.19
N PHE A 106 -0.95 8.71 -0.98
CA PHE A 106 -2.31 9.23 -1.07
C PHE A 106 -2.89 8.91 -2.45
N SER A 107 -4.13 8.45 -2.51
CA SER A 107 -4.76 8.01 -3.75
C SER A 107 -6.21 8.47 -3.81
N SER A 108 -6.63 9.00 -4.95
CA SER A 108 -8.02 9.40 -5.20
C SER A 108 -8.76 8.38 -6.08
N SER A 109 -8.01 7.58 -6.84
CA SER A 109 -8.46 6.41 -7.62
C SER A 109 -7.26 5.48 -7.87
N PRO A 110 -7.43 4.28 -8.46
CA PRO A 110 -6.33 3.31 -8.64
C PRO A 110 -5.08 3.87 -9.34
N ARG A 111 -5.25 4.82 -10.26
CA ARG A 111 -4.17 5.40 -11.08
C ARG A 111 -3.90 6.88 -10.81
N VAL A 112 -4.56 7.47 -9.80
CA VAL A 112 -4.43 8.90 -9.50
C VAL A 112 -4.03 9.09 -8.04
N GLY A 113 -2.90 9.74 -7.82
CA GLY A 113 -2.42 10.03 -6.48
C GLY A 113 -1.00 10.56 -6.43
N PHE A 114 -0.43 10.54 -5.23
CA PHE A 114 0.95 10.96 -5.00
C PHE A 114 1.57 10.28 -3.77
N ARG A 115 2.90 10.20 -3.77
CA ARG A 115 3.71 9.76 -2.63
C ARG A 115 4.53 10.92 -2.08
N VAL A 116 4.79 10.89 -0.78
CA VAL A 116 5.63 11.88 -0.10
C VAL A 116 6.73 11.17 0.67
N GLN A 117 7.98 11.36 0.27
CA GLN A 117 9.15 10.74 0.87
C GLN A 117 9.88 11.79 1.70
N LEU A 118 10.09 11.54 3.00
CA LEU A 118 10.98 12.38 3.80
C LEU A 118 12.42 12.20 3.28
N ILE A 119 13.08 13.30 2.92
CA ILE A 119 14.45 13.29 2.39
C ILE A 119 15.45 14.02 3.31
N SER A 120 14.96 14.84 4.24
CA SER A 120 15.78 15.51 5.25
C SER A 120 14.90 15.88 6.43
N SER A 121 15.21 15.35 7.61
CA SER A 121 14.57 15.78 8.85
C SER A 121 15.12 17.14 9.28
N SER A 122 14.29 17.98 9.88
CA SER A 122 14.75 19.22 10.52
C SER A 122 14.56 19.04 12.01
N ASN A 123 15.62 18.79 12.78
CA ASN A 123 15.52 18.78 14.26
C ASN A 123 15.30 20.18 14.84
#